data_AF-A0A955EXB6-F1
#
_entry.id   AF-A0A955EXB6-F1
#
_cell.length_a   1.000
_cell.length_b   1.000
_cell.length_c   1.000
_cell.angle_alpha   90.00
_cell.angle_beta   90.00
_cell.angle_gamma   90.00
#
_symmetry.space_group_name_H-M   'P 1'
#
loop_
_entity.id
_entity.type
_entity.pdbx_description
1 polymer ?
#
loop_
_entity_poly.entity_id
_entity_poly.type
_entity_poly.pdbx_seq_one_letter_code
_entity_poly.pdbx_strand_id
1 'polypeptide(L)' 'RGLAEAMARYETVLVPEMNTGQLSILLQGKLGLKVKSLTKIKGLPFTTTEIQDAIDALLG' A
#
# COMPACT_ATOMS: atom_id res chain seq x y z
N ARG A 1 -15.73 -13.60 -5.08
CA ARG A 1 -14.94 -13.53 -3.82
C ARG A 1 -14.06 -12.28 -3.92
N GLY A 2 -14.24 -11.30 -3.02
CA GLY A 2 -13.89 -9.89 -3.28
C GLY A 2 -12.53 -9.44 -2.72
N LEU A 3 -12.05 -8.27 -3.18
CA LEU A 3 -10.78 -7.66 -2.76
C LEU A 3 -10.70 -7.45 -1.23
N ALA A 4 -11.79 -7.01 -0.61
CA ALA A 4 -11.85 -6.82 0.84
C ALA A 4 -11.61 -8.12 1.62
N GLU A 5 -12.18 -9.24 1.15
CA GLU A 5 -11.99 -10.56 1.78
C GLU A 5 -10.56 -11.09 1.58
N ALA A 6 -9.93 -10.77 0.46
CA ALA A 6 -8.53 -11.11 0.22
C ALA A 6 -7.60 -10.32 1.14
N MET A 7 -7.80 -9.01 1.25
CA MET A 7 -6.96 -8.12 2.06
C MET A 7 -7.12 -8.37 3.57
N ALA A 8 -8.31 -8.80 4.03
CA ALA A 8 -8.56 -9.13 5.44
C ALA A 8 -7.73 -10.32 5.97
N ARG A 9 -7.05 -11.08 5.11
CA ARG A 9 -6.19 -12.21 5.49
C ARG A 9 -4.79 -11.79 5.91
N TYR A 10 -4.42 -10.53 5.68
CA TYR A 10 -3.11 -10.00 5.97
C TYR A 10 -3.19 -9.01 7.12
N GLU A 11 -2.29 -9.16 8.09
CA GLU A 11 -2.19 -8.24 9.23
C GLU A 11 -1.81 -6.82 8.77
N THR A 12 -0.87 -6.74 7.81
CA THR A 12 -0.41 -5.49 7.22
C THR A 12 -0.53 -5.56 5.70
N VAL A 13 -1.09 -4.51 5.10
CA VAL A 13 -1.16 -4.34 3.65
C VAL A 13 -0.50 -3.02 3.26
N LEU A 14 0.63 -3.12 2.55
CA LEU A 14 1.35 -1.99 1.98
C LEU A 14 0.86 -1.71 0.54
N VAL A 15 0.58 -0.45 0.25
CA VAL A 15 0.12 0.04 -1.06
C VAL A 15 1.18 0.98 -1.62
N PRO A 16 2.09 0.48 -2.46
CA PRO A 16 3.02 1.33 -3.20
C PRO A 16 2.31 1.99 -4.37
N GLU A 17 2.40 3.32 -4.46
CA GLU A 17 1.79 4.08 -5.54
C GLU A 17 2.66 5.26 -6.00
N MET A 18 2.77 5.43 -7.32
CA MET A 18 3.59 6.48 -7.92
C MET A 18 2.80 7.80 -8.08
N ASN A 19 2.03 8.12 -7.05
CA ASN A 19 1.15 9.27 -7.00
C ASN A 19 1.00 9.75 -5.54
N THR A 20 0.03 10.63 -5.26
CA THR A 20 -0.16 11.25 -3.94
C THR A 20 -1.13 10.51 -3.01
N GLY A 21 -1.41 9.22 -3.22
CA GLY A 21 -2.21 8.44 -2.28
C GLY A 21 -3.54 7.92 -2.81
N GLN A 22 -3.82 8.03 -4.10
CA GLN A 22 -5.20 7.92 -4.58
C GLN A 22 -5.80 6.52 -4.38
N LEU A 23 -5.02 5.46 -4.59
CA LEU A 23 -5.51 4.11 -4.36
C LEU A 23 -5.75 3.88 -2.88
N SER A 24 -4.83 4.32 -2.03
CA SER A 24 -4.98 4.24 -0.56
C SER A 24 -6.25 4.95 -0.08
N ILE A 25 -6.55 6.14 -0.63
CA ILE A 25 -7.76 6.89 -0.33
C ILE A 25 -9.01 6.14 -0.77
N LEU A 26 -9.02 5.54 -1.96
CA LEU A 26 -10.16 4.76 -2.44
C LEU A 26 -10.39 3.50 -1.60
N LEU A 27 -9.33 2.76 -1.26
CA LEU A 27 -9.42 1.55 -0.44
C LEU A 27 -9.98 1.87 0.96
N GLN A 28 -9.50 2.95 1.59
CA GLN A 28 -9.99 3.36 2.90
C GLN A 28 -11.39 3.96 2.85
N GLY A 29 -11.64 4.88 1.90
CA GLY A 29 -12.88 5.65 1.85
C GLY A 29 -14.06 4.91 1.20
N LYS A 30 -13.80 4.03 0.23
CA LYS A 30 -14.87 3.27 -0.47
C LYS A 30 -15.04 1.86 0.08
N LEU A 31 -13.96 1.22 0.52
CA LEU A 31 -14.00 -0.18 0.97
C LEU A 31 -13.78 -0.34 2.48
N GLY A 32 -13.48 0.73 3.22
CA GLY A 32 -13.23 0.66 4.67
C GLY A 32 -11.96 -0.12 5.04
N LEU A 33 -11.08 -0.38 4.07
CA LEU A 33 -9.89 -1.21 4.25
C LEU A 33 -8.75 -0.36 4.79
N LYS A 34 -8.21 -0.72 5.95
CA LYS A 34 -7.00 -0.07 6.50
C LYS A 34 -5.78 -0.56 5.74
N VAL A 35 -5.01 0.38 5.17
CA VAL A 35 -3.79 0.09 4.40
C VAL A 35 -2.67 1.06 4.79
N LYS A 36 -1.42 0.66 4.54
CA LYS A 36 -0.23 1.52 4.67
C LYS A 36 0.13 2.04 3.29
N SER A 37 0.18 3.36 3.12
CA SER A 37 0.51 3.98 1.83
C SER A 37 2.01 4.24 1.72
N LEU A 38 2.59 3.91 0.57
CA LEU A 38 3.96 4.26 0.18
C LEU A 38 3.90 5.04 -1.14
N THR A 39 4.03 6.37 -1.05
CA THR A 39 3.88 7.27 -2.21
C THR A 39 5.21 7.71 -2.80
N LYS A 40 5.34 7.73 -4.14
CA LYS A 40 6.52 8.28 -4.85
C LYS A 40 6.11 9.14 -6.04
N ILE A 41 6.55 10.40 -6.09
CA ILE A 41 6.18 11.35 -7.17
C ILE A 41 7.36 11.61 -8.13
N LYS A 42 8.48 10.92 -7.95
CA LYS A 42 9.74 11.19 -8.66
C LYS A 42 9.77 10.79 -10.15
N GLY A 43 8.63 10.37 -10.73
CA GLY A 43 8.55 9.93 -12.12
C GLY A 43 9.33 8.64 -12.43
N LEU A 44 9.82 7.93 -11.40
CA LEU A 44 10.58 6.71 -11.52
C LEU A 44 9.85 5.57 -10.80
N PRO A 45 9.87 4.34 -11.34
CA PRO A 45 9.39 3.14 -10.65
C PRO A 45 10.03 2.98 -9.27
N PHE A 46 9.33 2.30 -8.36
CA PHE A 46 9.95 1.82 -7.15
C PHE A 46 11.04 0.79 -7.50
N THR A 47 12.20 0.92 -6.86
CA THR A 47 13.21 -0.14 -6.85
C THR A 47 12.76 -1.25 -5.90
N THR A 48 13.32 -2.44 -6.08
CA THR A 48 13.10 -3.56 -5.15
C THR A 48 13.53 -3.19 -3.74
N THR A 49 14.65 -2.48 -3.57
CA THR A 49 15.14 -2.01 -2.28
C THR A 49 14.18 -1.03 -1.61
N GLU A 50 13.62 -0.06 -2.34
CA GLU A 50 12.65 0.88 -1.76
C GLU A 50 11.41 0.16 -1.20
N ILE A 51 10.95 -0.90 -1.87
CA ILE A 51 9.84 -1.71 -1.38
C ILE A 51 10.26 -2.57 -0.18
N GLN A 52 11.43 -3.21 -0.25
CA GLN A 52 11.94 -4.05 0.85
C GLN A 52 12.12 -3.25 2.14
N ASP A 53 12.78 -2.08 2.06
CA ASP A 53 13.01 -1.21 3.22
C ASP A 53 11.69 -0.76 3.86
N ALA A 54 10.67 -0.47 3.04
CA ALA A 54 9.35 -0.11 3.54
C ALA A 54 8.61 -1.28 4.19
N ILE A 55 8.80 -2.50 3.68
CA ILE A 55 8.25 -3.71 4.30
C ILE A 55 8.93 -3.96 5.64
N ASP A 56 10.26 -3.92 5.70
CA ASP A 56 11.03 -4.17 6.92
C ASP A 56 10.67 -3.15 8.00
N ALA A 57 10.56 -1.87 7.65
CA ALA A 57 10.14 -0.81 8.57
C ALA A 57 8.72 -1.00 9.14
N LEU A 58 7.84 -1.74 8.44
CA LEU A 58 6.50 -2.07 8.92
C LEU A 58 6.45 -3.31 9.79
N LEU A 59 7.41 -4.23 9.63
CA LEU A 59 7.47 -5.48 10.37
C LEU A 59 8.23 -5.35 11.69
N GLY A 60 9.18 -4.41 11.79
CA GLY A 60 9.97 -4.16 12.99
C GLY A 60 11.18 -5.08 13.10
#